data_AF-A0A523WNI3-F1
#
_entry.id   AF-A0A523WNI3-F1
#
_cell.length_a   1.000
_cell.length_b   1.000
_cell.length_c   1.000
_cell.angle_alpha   90.00
_cell.angle_beta   90.00
_cell.angle_gamma   90.00
#
_symmetry.space_group_name_H-M   'P 1'
#
loop_
_entity.id
_entity.type
_entity.pdbx_description
1 polymer ?
#
loop_
_entity_poly.entity_id
_entity_poly.type
_entity_poly.pdbx_seq_one_letter_code
_entity_poly.pdbx_strand_id
1 'polypeptide(L)'
;MGGTIQMERDSNFQMLSWFTDQYRMGNLDLEPPYQRKSIWNNDYKVYFIDTILRNFPCPTIFLAVEISPGGLTKYHVVDGKQRLLTVFEFVNDEFTTSADYSDPDYADKYFSQLPDEVKPKFWGYKFTIEYLKTERRKDLNDSFDRLNRNVARLNKQELRHARHAGAFITYVTQLSDDPFWKDMGQSTTSRIRRMLDIEYVSEIFLVVMHGIKDGREHLDDYYAWYDEEIPDLEENRRKYEVCKNLIANLNLYRTRYRNLADQYSLWSVMSKLYDEHGDSLEIDIERTRENLLQFAPKVQRDAADERGKAYALAVLQASNSIRSRQIREDTLKGLIIVEGK
;
A
#
# COMPACT_ATOMS: atom_id res chain seq x y z
N MET A 1 -32.62 -12.70 26.16
CA MET A 1 -31.45 -13.58 26.43
C MET A 1 -30.58 -13.56 25.19
N GLY A 2 -29.48 -12.78 25.20
CA GLY A 2 -28.52 -12.76 24.09
C GLY A 2 -27.50 -13.85 24.31
N GLY A 3 -27.63 -14.98 23.61
CA GLY A 3 -26.65 -16.05 23.65
C GLY A 3 -25.38 -15.63 22.90
N THR A 4 -24.24 -15.66 23.58
CA THR A 4 -22.93 -15.53 22.94
C THR A 4 -22.71 -16.74 22.04
N ILE A 5 -22.60 -16.52 20.73
CA ILE A 5 -22.33 -17.60 19.76
C ILE A 5 -20.84 -17.87 19.80
N GLN A 6 -20.47 -19.06 20.25
CA GLN A 6 -19.10 -19.57 20.24
C GLN A 6 -18.91 -20.36 18.94
N MET A 7 -17.97 -19.96 18.09
CA MET A 7 -17.64 -20.72 16.88
C MET A 7 -16.86 -21.97 17.29
N GLU A 8 -17.39 -23.15 16.98
CA GLU A 8 -16.65 -24.41 17.05
C GLU A 8 -15.64 -24.47 15.89
N ARG A 9 -14.37 -24.74 16.22
CA ARG A 9 -13.27 -24.86 15.24
C ARG A 9 -12.69 -26.26 15.27
N ASP A 10 -12.63 -26.89 14.11
CA ASP A 10 -11.92 -28.15 13.88
C ASP A 10 -10.76 -27.85 12.91
N SER A 11 -9.51 -27.86 13.42
CA SER A 11 -8.33 -27.70 12.55
C SER A 11 -8.07 -29.01 11.82
N ASN A 12 -8.20 -28.98 10.50
CA ASN A 12 -8.10 -30.15 9.64
C ASN A 12 -7.08 -29.90 8.52
N PHE A 13 -6.81 -30.93 7.71
CA PHE A 13 -6.06 -30.77 6.47
C PHE A 13 -6.79 -31.43 5.31
N GLN A 14 -6.56 -30.92 4.11
CA GLN A 14 -6.96 -31.58 2.86
C GLN A 14 -5.77 -31.62 1.90
N MET A 15 -5.66 -32.71 1.15
CA MET A 15 -4.65 -32.84 0.11
C MET A 15 -5.00 -31.93 -1.07
N LEU A 16 -3.98 -31.49 -1.80
CA LEU A 16 -4.14 -30.71 -3.03
C LEU A 16 -5.02 -31.47 -4.04
N SER A 17 -4.85 -32.78 -4.18
CA SER A 17 -5.70 -33.65 -5.00
C SER A 17 -7.19 -33.53 -4.68
N TRP A 18 -7.55 -33.46 -3.39
CA TRP A 18 -8.95 -33.32 -2.97
C TRP A 18 -9.56 -32.01 -3.46
N PHE A 19 -8.82 -30.89 -3.37
CA PHE A 19 -9.29 -29.61 -3.89
C PHE A 19 -9.50 -29.65 -5.40
N THR A 20 -8.59 -30.29 -6.13
CA THR A 20 -8.70 -30.46 -7.58
C THR A 20 -9.90 -31.30 -7.96
N ASP A 21 -10.19 -32.38 -7.23
CA ASP A 21 -11.37 -33.20 -7.46
C ASP A 21 -12.66 -32.41 -7.20
N GLN A 22 -12.74 -31.68 -6.07
CA GLN A 22 -13.92 -30.86 -5.78
C GLN A 22 -14.12 -29.74 -6.81
N TYR A 23 -13.04 -29.15 -7.30
CA TYR A 23 -13.09 -28.14 -8.36
C TYR A 23 -13.63 -28.72 -9.68
N ARG A 24 -13.09 -29.86 -10.12
CA ARG A 24 -13.54 -30.56 -11.34
C ARG A 24 -14.98 -31.03 -11.26
N MET A 25 -15.44 -31.43 -10.06
CA MET A 25 -16.82 -31.81 -9.81
C MET A 25 -17.79 -30.61 -9.72
N GLY A 26 -17.29 -29.37 -9.71
CA GLY A 26 -18.11 -28.17 -9.54
C GLY A 26 -18.63 -27.97 -8.10
N ASN A 27 -18.04 -28.67 -7.13
CA ASN A 27 -18.39 -28.57 -5.71
C ASN A 27 -17.59 -27.47 -4.98
N LEU A 28 -16.48 -27.01 -5.57
CA LEU A 28 -15.65 -25.94 -5.03
C LEU A 28 -15.94 -24.60 -5.72
N ASP A 29 -16.58 -23.69 -5.00
CA ASP A 29 -16.87 -22.34 -5.45
C ASP A 29 -15.72 -21.39 -5.09
N LEU A 30 -15.05 -20.87 -6.13
CA LEU A 30 -13.97 -19.89 -6.04
C LEU A 30 -14.45 -18.44 -6.23
N GLU A 31 -15.74 -18.20 -6.48
CA GLU A 31 -16.27 -16.87 -6.79
C GLU A 31 -17.49 -16.49 -5.94
N PRO A 32 -17.35 -16.44 -4.60
CA PRO A 32 -18.43 -15.92 -3.81
C PRO A 32 -18.69 -14.43 -4.14
N PRO A 33 -19.96 -13.98 -4.20
CA PRO A 33 -20.36 -12.66 -4.70
C PRO A 33 -19.83 -11.46 -3.89
N TYR A 34 -19.16 -11.70 -2.77
CA TYR A 34 -18.64 -10.70 -1.82
C TYR A 34 -17.11 -10.53 -1.89
N GLN A 35 -16.41 -11.22 -2.79
CA GLN A 35 -14.93 -11.15 -2.87
C GLN A 35 -14.43 -10.15 -3.93
N ARG A 36 -13.32 -9.46 -3.63
CA ARG A 36 -12.65 -8.56 -4.58
C ARG A 36 -11.90 -9.37 -5.66
N LYS A 37 -11.86 -8.86 -6.89
CA LYS A 37 -10.96 -9.33 -7.95
C LYS A 37 -9.52 -8.91 -7.62
N SER A 38 -8.84 -9.69 -6.79
CA SER A 38 -7.40 -9.60 -6.60
C SER A 38 -6.76 -10.64 -7.50
N ILE A 39 -5.76 -10.24 -8.29
CA ILE A 39 -5.06 -11.12 -9.23
C ILE A 39 -3.60 -11.15 -8.79
N TRP A 40 -3.03 -12.33 -8.52
CA TRP A 40 -1.59 -12.48 -8.32
C TRP A 40 -0.85 -12.26 -9.64
N ASN A 41 0.25 -11.50 -9.60
CA ASN A 41 1.18 -11.41 -10.72
C ASN A 41 1.94 -12.75 -10.86
N ASN A 42 2.63 -12.94 -11.99
CA ASN A 42 3.32 -14.19 -12.29
C ASN A 42 4.37 -14.55 -11.23
N ASP A 43 5.14 -13.58 -10.75
CA ASP A 43 6.22 -13.83 -9.77
C ASP A 43 5.69 -14.43 -8.46
N TYR A 44 4.58 -13.89 -7.94
CA TYR A 44 3.93 -14.44 -6.74
C TYR A 44 3.38 -15.86 -6.99
N LYS A 45 2.84 -16.12 -8.18
CA LYS A 45 2.35 -17.46 -8.56
C LYS A 45 3.49 -18.48 -8.55
N VAL A 46 4.61 -18.13 -9.18
CA VAL A 46 5.79 -18.98 -9.29
C VAL A 46 6.41 -19.26 -7.92
N TYR A 47 6.59 -18.23 -7.10
CA TYR A 47 7.11 -18.38 -5.73
C TYR A 47 6.22 -19.31 -4.88
N PHE A 48 4.89 -19.22 -5.06
CA PHE A 48 3.96 -20.08 -4.34
C PHE A 48 4.01 -21.54 -4.81
N ILE A 49 4.17 -21.81 -6.10
CA ILE A 49 4.38 -23.17 -6.60
C ILE A 49 5.68 -23.78 -6.05
N ASP A 50 6.77 -23.00 -5.98
CA ASP A 50 8.01 -23.46 -5.35
C ASP A 50 7.81 -23.84 -3.87
N THR A 51 7.03 -23.04 -3.13
CA THR A 51 6.66 -23.34 -1.73
C THR A 51 6.00 -24.72 -1.61
N ILE A 52 5.09 -25.07 -2.54
CA ILE A 52 4.40 -26.37 -2.57
C ILE A 52 5.37 -27.49 -2.93
N LEU A 53 6.20 -27.31 -3.97
CA LEU A 53 7.17 -28.31 -4.43
C LEU A 53 8.19 -28.66 -3.34
N ARG A 54 8.60 -27.67 -2.53
CA ARG A 54 9.48 -27.85 -1.36
C ARG A 54 8.76 -28.32 -0.10
N ASN A 55 7.44 -28.48 -0.16
CA ASN A 55 6.58 -28.88 0.97
C ASN A 55 6.74 -27.95 2.19
N PHE A 56 6.90 -26.65 1.94
CA PHE A 56 6.95 -25.63 2.98
C PHE A 56 5.53 -25.27 3.45
N PRO A 57 5.36 -24.84 4.72
CA PRO A 57 4.04 -24.51 5.25
C PRO A 57 3.45 -23.28 4.54
N CYS A 58 2.17 -23.34 4.19
CA CYS A 58 1.41 -22.21 3.66
C CYS A 58 0.28 -21.79 4.62
N PRO A 59 -0.25 -20.56 4.50
CA PRO A 59 -1.39 -20.12 5.29
C PRO A 59 -2.63 -21.00 5.07
N THR A 60 -3.41 -21.17 6.14
CA THR A 60 -4.66 -21.93 6.18
C THR A 60 -5.64 -21.51 5.07
N ILE A 61 -6.35 -22.47 4.50
CA ILE A 61 -7.50 -22.26 3.60
C ILE A 61 -8.77 -22.28 4.44
N PHE A 62 -9.61 -21.26 4.30
CA PHE A 62 -10.89 -21.21 4.98
C PHE A 62 -11.99 -21.62 4.03
N LEU A 63 -12.89 -22.50 4.47
CA LEU A 63 -13.99 -23.03 3.65
C LEU A 63 -15.31 -22.85 4.38
N ALA A 64 -16.30 -22.24 3.74
CA ALA A 64 -17.69 -22.32 4.20
C ALA A 64 -18.35 -23.53 3.52
N VAL A 65 -19.06 -24.35 4.32
CA VAL A 65 -19.64 -25.61 3.84
C VAL A 65 -21.15 -25.48 3.80
N GLU A 66 -21.76 -25.79 2.66
CA GLU A 66 -23.20 -25.89 2.49
C GLU A 66 -23.55 -27.35 2.12
N ILE A 67 -24.37 -28.00 2.94
CA ILE A 67 -24.85 -29.36 2.67
C ILE A 67 -26.32 -29.27 2.31
N SER A 68 -26.66 -29.65 1.08
CA SER A 68 -28.06 -29.67 0.63
C SER A 68 -28.83 -30.83 1.29
N PRO A 69 -30.18 -30.77 1.35
CA PRO A 69 -31.00 -31.87 1.88
C PRO A 69 -30.78 -33.22 1.18
N GLY A 70 -30.30 -33.21 -0.07
CA GLY A 70 -29.95 -34.42 -0.82
C GLY A 70 -28.54 -34.96 -0.53
N GLY A 71 -27.80 -34.38 0.42
CA GLY A 71 -26.45 -34.79 0.78
C GLY A 71 -25.33 -34.23 -0.10
N LEU A 72 -25.66 -33.42 -1.12
CA LEU A 72 -24.64 -32.74 -1.92
C LEU A 72 -23.97 -31.65 -1.08
N THR A 73 -22.64 -31.72 -0.96
CA THR A 73 -21.84 -30.73 -0.22
C THR A 73 -21.18 -29.77 -1.20
N LYS A 74 -21.38 -28.47 -0.98
CA LYS A 74 -20.66 -27.39 -1.66
C LYS A 74 -19.70 -26.70 -0.69
N TYR A 75 -18.53 -26.36 -1.21
CA TYR A 75 -17.47 -25.67 -0.49
C TYR A 75 -17.26 -24.30 -1.12
N HIS A 76 -17.47 -23.24 -0.35
CA HIS A 76 -17.17 -21.88 -0.77
C HIS A 76 -15.82 -21.46 -0.18
N VAL A 77 -14.87 -21.10 -1.05
CA VAL A 77 -13.54 -20.69 -0.61
C VAL A 77 -13.60 -19.28 -0.02
N VAL A 78 -13.33 -19.21 1.27
CA VAL A 78 -13.44 -17.99 2.07
C VAL A 78 -12.14 -17.18 1.97
N ASP A 79 -11.02 -17.86 2.18
CA ASP A 79 -9.66 -17.34 2.02
C ASP A 79 -8.78 -18.42 1.39
N GLY A 80 -7.79 -18.01 0.59
CA GLY A 80 -6.93 -18.92 -0.15
C GLY A 80 -7.31 -19.14 -1.61
N LYS A 81 -8.24 -18.35 -2.15
CA LYS A 81 -8.63 -18.38 -3.57
C LYS A 81 -7.42 -18.32 -4.51
N GLN A 82 -6.56 -17.32 -4.35
CA GLN A 82 -5.42 -17.12 -5.25
C GLN A 82 -4.42 -18.28 -5.17
N ARG A 83 -4.22 -18.85 -3.97
CA ARG A 83 -3.41 -20.06 -3.75
C ARG A 83 -3.94 -21.23 -4.57
N LEU A 84 -5.25 -21.50 -4.47
CA LEU A 84 -5.87 -22.61 -5.20
C LEU A 84 -5.91 -22.37 -6.71
N LEU A 85 -6.24 -21.15 -7.16
CA LEU A 85 -6.21 -20.79 -8.57
C LEU A 85 -4.82 -20.97 -9.17
N THR A 86 -3.78 -20.48 -8.49
CA THR A 86 -2.38 -20.63 -8.92
C THR A 86 -2.01 -22.09 -9.13
N VAL A 87 -2.44 -22.97 -8.21
CA VAL A 87 -2.24 -24.42 -8.34
C VAL A 87 -2.96 -24.97 -9.57
N PHE A 88 -4.22 -24.58 -9.80
CA PHE A 88 -4.99 -25.06 -10.94
C PHE A 88 -4.43 -24.59 -12.28
N GLU A 89 -4.04 -23.32 -12.37
CA GLU A 89 -3.36 -22.74 -13.53
C GLU A 89 -2.03 -23.47 -13.82
N PHE A 90 -1.22 -23.75 -12.78
CA PHE A 90 0.05 -24.46 -12.95
C PHE A 90 -0.15 -25.90 -13.44
N VAL A 91 -1.11 -26.63 -12.86
CA VAL A 91 -1.46 -28.01 -13.27
C VAL A 91 -1.94 -28.07 -14.71
N ASN A 92 -2.55 -26.99 -15.21
CA ASN A 92 -3.00 -26.86 -16.60
C ASN A 92 -1.91 -26.34 -17.54
N ASP A 93 -0.65 -26.28 -17.08
CA ASP A 93 0.50 -25.78 -17.83
C ASP A 93 0.36 -24.31 -18.30
N GLU A 94 -0.37 -23.46 -17.54
CA GLU A 94 -0.57 -22.05 -17.92
C GLU A 94 0.67 -21.17 -17.69
N PHE A 95 1.58 -21.59 -16.81
CA PHE A 95 2.86 -20.92 -16.55
C PHE A 95 3.92 -21.93 -16.07
N THR A 96 5.20 -21.53 -16.14
CA THR A 96 6.34 -22.34 -15.67
C THR A 96 6.82 -21.90 -14.29
N THR A 97 7.55 -22.77 -13.60
CA THR A 97 8.44 -22.40 -12.49
C THR A 97 9.53 -21.41 -12.95
N SER A 98 10.29 -20.80 -12.01
CA SER A 98 11.35 -19.82 -12.32
C SER A 98 12.70 -20.29 -11.79
N ALA A 99 13.73 -20.13 -12.60
CA ALA A 99 15.12 -20.32 -12.20
C ALA A 99 15.58 -19.48 -11.00
N ASP A 100 14.91 -18.36 -10.70
CA ASP A 100 15.31 -17.44 -9.62
C ASP A 100 15.02 -17.99 -8.22
N TYR A 101 14.06 -18.91 -8.09
CA TYR A 101 13.58 -19.42 -6.80
C TYR A 101 13.51 -20.94 -6.73
N SER A 102 13.25 -21.59 -7.87
CA SER A 102 13.02 -23.02 -7.91
C SER A 102 14.30 -23.82 -7.71
N ASP A 103 14.12 -25.05 -7.20
CA ASP A 103 15.18 -26.05 -7.29
C ASP A 103 15.64 -26.15 -8.76
N PRO A 104 16.95 -26.19 -9.04
CA PRO A 104 17.46 -26.33 -10.41
C PRO A 104 16.81 -27.48 -11.19
N ASP A 105 16.41 -28.55 -10.50
CA ASP A 105 15.73 -29.70 -11.12
C ASP A 105 14.31 -29.36 -11.62
N TYR A 106 13.71 -28.28 -11.14
CA TYR A 106 12.35 -27.85 -11.47
C TYR A 106 12.29 -26.54 -12.22
N ALA A 107 13.37 -25.78 -12.34
CA ALA A 107 13.39 -24.46 -12.98
C ALA A 107 12.86 -24.48 -14.43
N ASP A 108 12.09 -23.45 -14.79
CA ASP A 108 11.51 -23.22 -16.13
C ASP A 108 10.71 -24.40 -16.71
N LYS A 109 10.06 -25.18 -15.83
CA LYS A 109 9.22 -26.33 -16.22
C LYS A 109 7.74 -26.04 -16.00
N TYR A 110 6.94 -26.51 -16.96
CA TYR A 110 5.51 -26.72 -16.77
C TYR A 110 5.24 -27.92 -15.84
N PHE A 111 4.03 -28.03 -15.30
CA PHE A 111 3.68 -29.15 -14.43
C PHE A 111 3.84 -30.50 -15.14
N SER A 112 3.43 -30.59 -16.41
CA SER A 112 3.59 -31.80 -17.23
C SER A 112 5.04 -32.26 -17.38
N GLN A 113 5.99 -31.31 -17.33
CA GLN A 113 7.43 -31.54 -17.51
C GLN A 113 8.17 -31.87 -16.21
N LEU A 114 7.49 -31.80 -15.05
CA LEU A 114 8.08 -32.23 -13.79
C LEU A 114 8.37 -33.74 -13.79
N PRO A 115 9.39 -34.20 -13.04
CA PRO A 115 9.67 -35.63 -12.89
C PRO A 115 8.46 -36.38 -12.30
N ASP A 116 8.21 -37.60 -12.78
CA ASP A 116 7.03 -38.37 -12.40
C ASP A 116 7.03 -38.75 -10.92
N GLU A 117 8.20 -38.83 -10.28
CA GLU A 117 8.35 -39.03 -8.84
C GLU A 117 7.99 -37.81 -7.98
N VAL A 118 7.92 -36.61 -8.58
CA VAL A 118 7.59 -35.35 -7.88
C VAL A 118 6.08 -35.11 -7.91
N LYS A 119 5.41 -35.46 -9.01
CA LYS A 119 3.97 -35.22 -9.18
C LYS A 119 3.12 -35.80 -8.03
N PRO A 120 3.33 -37.04 -7.53
CA PRO A 120 2.60 -37.56 -6.38
C PRO A 120 2.82 -36.74 -5.10
N LYS A 121 4.02 -36.19 -4.89
CA LYS A 121 4.33 -35.34 -3.73
C LYS A 121 3.59 -34.00 -3.84
N PHE A 122 3.57 -33.41 -5.03
CA PHE A 122 2.79 -32.20 -5.31
C PHE A 122 1.29 -32.42 -5.04
N TRP A 123 0.71 -33.49 -5.59
CA TRP A 123 -0.69 -33.85 -5.35
C TRP A 123 -1.01 -34.16 -3.89
N GLY A 124 -0.03 -34.73 -3.18
CA GLY A 124 -0.11 -35.07 -1.76
C GLY A 124 0.14 -33.91 -0.81
N TYR A 125 0.46 -32.70 -1.30
CA TYR A 125 0.67 -31.52 -0.47
C TYR A 125 -0.58 -31.24 0.37
N LYS A 126 -0.38 -30.99 1.67
CA LYS A 126 -1.48 -30.84 2.63
C LYS A 126 -1.70 -29.37 2.97
N PHE A 127 -2.83 -28.83 2.55
CA PHE A 127 -3.29 -27.54 3.04
C PHE A 127 -3.92 -27.72 4.42
N THR A 128 -3.50 -26.90 5.39
CA THR A 128 -4.29 -26.70 6.61
C THR A 128 -5.59 -26.03 6.22
N ILE A 129 -6.70 -26.53 6.74
CA ILE A 129 -8.03 -26.02 6.47
C ILE A 129 -8.79 -25.72 7.76
N GLU A 130 -9.69 -24.75 7.68
CA GLU A 130 -10.66 -24.42 8.72
C GLU A 130 -12.05 -24.32 8.10
N TYR A 131 -12.97 -25.13 8.60
CA TYR A 131 -14.37 -25.09 8.16
C TYR A 131 -15.15 -24.06 8.96
N LEU A 132 -15.75 -23.10 8.27
CA LEU A 132 -16.67 -22.14 8.86
C LEU A 132 -18.08 -22.74 8.84
N LYS A 133 -18.53 -23.24 10.00
CA LYS A 133 -19.92 -23.67 10.22
C LYS A 133 -20.75 -22.44 10.59
N THR A 134 -21.69 -22.01 9.74
CA THR A 134 -22.72 -21.05 10.17
C THR A 134 -23.98 -21.16 9.33
N GLU A 135 -25.12 -21.06 10.01
CA GLU A 135 -26.46 -21.12 9.42
C GLU A 135 -26.90 -19.74 8.85
N ARG A 136 -26.11 -18.68 9.04
CA ARG A 136 -26.49 -17.31 8.68
C ARG A 136 -25.42 -16.60 7.85
N ARG A 137 -25.80 -16.20 6.63
CA ARG A 137 -24.96 -15.46 5.66
C ARG A 137 -24.33 -14.17 6.22
N LYS A 138 -24.98 -13.51 7.18
CA LYS A 138 -24.46 -12.28 7.83
C LYS A 138 -23.25 -12.55 8.73
N ASP A 139 -23.21 -13.70 9.40
CA ASP A 139 -22.13 -14.06 10.32
C ASP A 139 -20.86 -14.50 9.56
N LEU A 140 -21.02 -14.98 8.31
CA LEU A 140 -19.91 -15.16 7.38
C LEU A 140 -19.25 -13.82 7.05
N ASN A 141 -20.00 -12.79 6.65
CA ASN A 141 -19.49 -11.45 6.31
C ASN A 141 -18.66 -10.80 7.43
N ASP A 142 -19.12 -10.89 8.67
CA ASP A 142 -18.37 -10.36 9.81
C ASP A 142 -17.10 -11.18 10.10
N SER A 143 -17.14 -12.49 9.89
CA SER A 143 -15.98 -13.38 10.01
C SER A 143 -14.96 -13.12 8.90
N PHE A 144 -15.43 -12.86 7.67
CA PHE A 144 -14.63 -12.44 6.53
C PHE A 144 -13.89 -11.14 6.80
N ASP A 145 -14.59 -10.13 7.30
CA ASP A 145 -14.00 -8.84 7.64
C ASP A 145 -12.97 -8.96 8.77
N ARG A 146 -13.16 -9.89 9.71
CA ARG A 146 -12.21 -10.17 10.78
C ARG A 146 -11.00 -10.98 10.32
N LEU A 147 -11.19 -11.98 9.46
CA LEU A 147 -10.09 -12.79 8.92
C LEU A 147 -9.16 -11.96 8.04
N ASN A 148 -9.75 -11.13 7.17
CA ASN A 148 -9.02 -10.18 6.32
C ASN A 148 -8.35 -9.03 7.10
N ARG A 149 -8.70 -8.82 8.38
CA ARG A 149 -7.96 -7.91 9.27
C ARG A 149 -6.70 -8.55 9.85
N ASN A 150 -6.61 -9.88 9.90
CA ASN A 150 -5.45 -10.62 10.43
C ASN A 150 -4.40 -10.97 9.37
N VAL A 151 -4.78 -11.06 8.09
CA VAL A 151 -3.82 -11.06 6.96
C VAL A 151 -3.63 -9.61 6.55
N ALA A 152 -2.43 -9.05 6.72
CA ALA A 152 -2.19 -7.63 6.48
C ALA A 152 -2.61 -7.26 5.04
N ARG A 153 -3.74 -6.56 4.92
CA ARG A 153 -4.23 -6.02 3.65
C ARG A 153 -3.11 -5.21 3.00
N LEU A 154 -2.86 -5.41 1.71
CA LEU A 154 -2.10 -4.43 0.94
C LEU A 154 -2.79 -3.07 1.13
N ASN A 155 -2.02 -2.09 1.58
CA ASN A 155 -2.47 -0.71 1.67
C ASN A 155 -2.61 -0.14 0.24
N LYS A 156 -3.14 1.08 0.15
CA LYS A 156 -3.38 1.72 -1.16
C LYS A 156 -2.09 1.84 -1.98
N GLN A 157 -0.97 2.15 -1.35
CA GLN A 157 0.30 2.28 -2.05
C GLN A 157 0.87 0.95 -2.53
N GLU A 158 0.84 -0.09 -1.70
CA GLU A 158 1.24 -1.44 -2.11
C GLU A 158 0.39 -1.94 -3.30
N LEU A 159 -0.91 -1.56 -3.34
CA LEU A 159 -1.78 -1.83 -4.49
C LEU A 159 -1.40 -1.02 -5.74
N ARG A 160 -0.99 0.25 -5.60
CA ARG A 160 -0.52 1.07 -6.74
C ARG A 160 0.75 0.48 -7.34
N HIS A 161 1.73 0.17 -6.50
CA HIS A 161 2.98 -0.46 -6.95
C HIS A 161 2.73 -1.81 -7.65
N ALA A 162 1.70 -2.57 -7.24
CA ALA A 162 1.35 -3.82 -7.92
C ALA A 162 0.63 -3.63 -9.27
N ARG A 163 -0.01 -2.47 -9.49
CA ARG A 163 -0.82 -2.17 -10.68
C ARG A 163 -0.09 -1.37 -11.75
N HIS A 164 0.89 -0.59 -11.33
CA HIS A 164 1.61 0.37 -12.15
C HIS A 164 3.08 0.01 -12.14
N ALA A 165 3.71 0.04 -13.31
CA ALA A 165 5.15 -0.18 -13.49
C ALA A 165 5.80 0.91 -14.35
N GLY A 166 5.07 2.01 -14.57
CA GLY A 166 5.44 3.05 -15.49
C GLY A 166 6.30 4.18 -14.92
N ALA A 167 6.33 5.30 -15.63
CA ALA A 167 7.20 6.44 -15.39
C ALA A 167 7.01 7.02 -13.98
N PHE A 168 5.76 7.26 -13.56
CA PHE A 168 5.49 7.91 -12.28
C PHE A 168 5.95 7.12 -11.06
N ILE A 169 5.56 5.84 -10.93
CA ILE A 169 5.97 5.00 -9.80
C ILE A 169 7.49 4.84 -9.75
N THR A 170 8.13 4.66 -10.90
CA THR A 170 9.59 4.55 -11.01
C THR A 170 10.26 5.82 -10.50
N TYR A 171 9.77 6.98 -10.95
CA TYR A 171 10.34 8.27 -10.60
C TYR A 171 10.19 8.62 -9.11
N VAL A 172 8.99 8.46 -8.54
CA VAL A 172 8.76 8.77 -7.11
C VAL A 172 9.45 7.78 -6.18
N THR A 173 9.69 6.55 -6.63
CA THR A 173 10.54 5.57 -5.92
C THR A 173 11.99 6.06 -5.86
N GLN A 174 12.55 6.51 -6.99
CA GLN A 174 13.89 7.12 -7.02
C GLN A 174 13.98 8.36 -6.12
N LEU A 175 12.96 9.22 -6.14
CA LEU A 175 12.92 10.38 -5.23
C LEU A 175 12.88 9.94 -3.76
N SER A 176 12.21 8.83 -3.42
CA SER A 176 12.11 8.33 -2.05
C SER A 176 13.42 7.74 -1.50
N ASP A 177 14.32 7.32 -2.39
CA ASP A 177 15.66 6.82 -2.06
C ASP A 177 16.66 7.94 -1.71
N ASP A 178 16.31 9.21 -1.96
CA ASP A 178 17.16 10.35 -1.61
C ASP A 178 17.42 10.41 -0.09
N PRO A 179 18.68 10.50 0.37
CA PRO A 179 19.04 10.62 1.79
C PRO A 179 18.31 11.74 2.54
N PHE A 180 17.89 12.80 1.85
CA PHE A 180 17.05 13.87 2.39
C PHE A 180 15.83 13.31 3.14
N TRP A 181 15.16 12.28 2.59
CA TRP A 181 13.95 11.72 3.21
C TRP A 181 14.24 10.90 4.47
N LYS A 182 15.45 10.36 4.59
CA LYS A 182 15.91 9.73 5.83
C LYS A 182 16.08 10.77 6.94
N ASP A 183 16.71 11.90 6.64
CA ASP A 183 16.90 13.01 7.59
C ASP A 183 15.57 13.64 8.01
N MET A 184 14.64 13.78 7.06
CA MET A 184 13.27 14.21 7.30
C MET A 184 12.40 13.18 8.04
N GLY A 185 12.94 11.98 8.31
CA GLY A 185 12.27 10.93 9.08
C GLY A 185 11.16 10.19 8.32
N GLN A 186 11.16 10.26 6.99
CA GLN A 186 10.19 9.57 6.14
C GLN A 186 10.63 8.14 5.79
N SER A 187 11.94 7.92 5.61
CA SER A 187 12.51 6.61 5.24
C SER A 187 12.81 5.73 6.47
N THR A 188 11.83 5.57 7.37
CA THR A 188 11.95 4.61 8.50
C THR A 188 11.62 3.20 8.03
N THR A 189 12.22 2.18 8.65
CA THR A 189 11.99 0.76 8.29
C THR A 189 10.50 0.38 8.26
N SER A 190 9.69 0.91 9.18
CA SER A 190 8.24 0.65 9.21
C SER A 190 7.50 1.24 8.01
N ARG A 191 7.89 2.46 7.58
CA ARG A 191 7.28 3.15 6.44
C ARG A 191 7.71 2.52 5.13
N ILE A 192 9.01 2.28 4.95
CA ILE A 192 9.59 1.60 3.78
C ILE A 192 8.91 0.24 3.55
N ARG A 193 8.79 -0.58 4.60
CA ARG A 193 8.19 -1.93 4.52
C ARG A 193 6.75 -1.91 3.99
N ARG A 194 6.04 -0.79 4.17
CA ARG A 194 4.64 -0.60 3.75
C ARG A 194 4.52 0.39 2.60
N MET A 195 5.64 0.78 1.98
CA MET A 195 5.74 1.79 0.92
C MET A 195 5.13 3.16 1.29
N LEU A 196 4.97 3.47 2.59
CA LEU A 196 4.31 4.70 3.03
C LEU A 196 5.19 5.94 2.84
N ASP A 197 6.49 5.75 2.69
CA ASP A 197 7.44 6.73 2.20
C ASP A 197 7.20 7.07 0.73
N ILE A 198 7.10 6.06 -0.14
CA ILE A 198 6.78 6.25 -1.57
C ILE A 198 5.43 6.96 -1.73
N GLU A 199 4.41 6.55 -0.96
CA GLU A 199 3.09 7.22 -0.97
C GLU A 199 3.22 8.71 -0.62
N TYR A 200 4.00 9.02 0.42
CA TYR A 200 4.16 10.40 0.87
C TYR A 200 5.00 11.24 -0.11
N VAL A 201 6.09 10.70 -0.64
CA VAL A 201 6.91 11.36 -1.66
C VAL A 201 6.09 11.61 -2.94
N SER A 202 5.19 10.69 -3.28
CA SER A 202 4.23 10.91 -4.38
C SER A 202 3.31 12.11 -4.10
N GLU A 203 2.75 12.23 -2.89
CA GLU A 203 1.95 13.41 -2.51
C GLU A 203 2.77 14.71 -2.56
N ILE A 204 4.05 14.67 -2.16
CA ILE A 204 4.93 15.83 -2.19
C ILE A 204 5.26 16.24 -3.63
N PHE A 205 5.59 15.28 -4.48
CA PHE A 205 5.90 15.61 -5.87
C PHE A 205 4.67 16.18 -6.59
N LEU A 206 3.47 15.64 -6.33
CA LEU A 206 2.22 16.18 -6.89
C LEU A 206 1.87 17.58 -6.38
N VAL A 207 2.13 17.93 -5.11
CA VAL A 207 1.93 19.32 -4.64
C VAL A 207 2.95 20.28 -5.25
N VAL A 208 4.15 19.79 -5.59
CA VAL A 208 5.13 20.58 -6.36
C VAL A 208 4.63 20.82 -7.79
N MET A 209 4.12 19.79 -8.46
CA MET A 209 3.62 19.88 -9.83
C MET A 209 2.34 20.74 -9.95
N HIS A 210 1.41 20.61 -9.01
CA HIS A 210 0.04 21.08 -9.21
C HIS A 210 -0.47 22.03 -8.11
N GLY A 211 0.31 22.24 -7.05
CA GLY A 211 -0.14 22.91 -5.83
C GLY A 211 -1.16 22.08 -5.06
N ILE A 212 -1.85 22.70 -4.09
CA ILE A 212 -2.87 22.04 -3.29
C ILE A 212 -4.10 21.72 -4.16
N LYS A 213 -4.42 20.42 -4.32
CA LYS A 213 -5.64 19.90 -4.98
C LYS A 213 -6.58 19.21 -3.98
N ASP A 214 -7.82 18.92 -4.39
CA ASP A 214 -8.89 18.44 -3.50
C ASP A 214 -8.80 16.94 -3.20
N GLY A 215 -9.18 16.50 -2.00
CA GLY A 215 -9.25 15.07 -1.66
C GLY A 215 -7.93 14.24 -1.71
N ARG A 216 -7.98 13.06 -1.09
CA ARG A 216 -6.92 12.01 -1.21
C ARG A 216 -7.22 11.00 -2.33
N GLU A 217 -8.30 11.21 -3.09
CA GLU A 217 -8.76 10.27 -4.12
C GLU A 217 -8.01 10.43 -5.45
N HIS A 218 -7.21 11.49 -5.62
CA HIS A 218 -6.48 11.72 -6.87
C HIS A 218 -5.18 10.95 -7.02
N LEU A 219 -4.63 10.37 -5.94
CA LEU A 219 -3.34 9.71 -6.07
C LEU A 219 -3.44 8.49 -7.00
N ASP A 220 -4.55 7.76 -6.97
CA ASP A 220 -4.78 6.63 -7.88
C ASP A 220 -4.90 7.13 -9.33
N ASP A 221 -5.59 8.25 -9.54
CA ASP A 221 -5.75 8.86 -10.86
C ASP A 221 -4.41 9.32 -11.43
N TYR A 222 -3.57 10.01 -10.65
CA TYR A 222 -2.25 10.46 -11.11
C TYR A 222 -1.30 9.30 -11.43
N TYR A 223 -1.37 8.21 -10.67
CA TYR A 223 -0.61 6.99 -11.00
C TYR A 223 -1.05 6.40 -12.35
N ALA A 224 -2.34 6.46 -12.68
CA ALA A 224 -2.84 6.02 -13.97
C ALA A 224 -2.52 7.01 -15.11
N TRP A 225 -2.71 8.31 -14.88
CA TRP A 225 -2.47 9.35 -15.88
C TRP A 225 -1.00 9.49 -16.26
N TYR A 226 -0.09 9.26 -15.32
CA TYR A 226 1.35 9.43 -15.51
C TYR A 226 2.11 8.09 -15.59
N ASP A 227 1.41 6.98 -15.85
CA ASP A 227 2.05 5.67 -15.98
C ASP A 227 2.93 5.63 -17.25
N GLU A 228 2.49 6.19 -18.37
CA GLU A 228 3.32 6.23 -19.58
C GLU A 228 4.36 7.36 -19.54
N GLU A 229 3.93 8.57 -19.20
CA GLU A 229 4.78 9.77 -19.20
C GLU A 229 4.34 10.75 -18.11
N ILE A 230 5.32 11.43 -17.50
CA ILE A 230 5.07 12.50 -16.53
C ILE A 230 5.15 13.85 -17.28
N PRO A 231 4.08 14.66 -17.33
CA PRO A 231 4.10 15.93 -18.03
C PRO A 231 5.11 16.91 -17.39
N ASP A 232 5.82 17.65 -18.24
CA ASP A 232 6.78 18.69 -17.86
C ASP A 232 7.80 18.21 -16.80
N LEU A 233 8.22 16.94 -16.89
CA LEU A 233 9.03 16.28 -15.86
C LEU A 233 10.30 17.07 -15.51
N GLU A 234 11.01 17.59 -16.49
CA GLU A 234 12.27 18.30 -16.26
C GLU A 234 12.08 19.66 -15.55
N GLU A 235 10.99 20.37 -15.86
CA GLU A 235 10.62 21.60 -15.15
C GLU A 235 10.21 21.29 -13.70
N ASN A 236 9.35 20.29 -13.53
CA ASN A 236 8.88 19.84 -12.22
C ASN A 236 10.01 19.27 -11.35
N ARG A 237 10.98 18.58 -11.96
CA ARG A 237 12.22 18.12 -11.30
C ARG A 237 13.04 19.30 -10.81
N ARG A 238 13.26 20.33 -11.65
CA ARG A 238 14.03 21.52 -11.26
C ARG A 238 13.35 22.24 -10.09
N LYS A 239 12.05 22.48 -10.18
CA LYS A 239 11.24 23.06 -9.11
C LYS A 239 11.34 22.25 -7.81
N TYR A 240 11.23 20.92 -7.90
CA TYR A 240 11.39 20.02 -6.76
C TYR A 240 12.77 20.16 -6.11
N GLU A 241 13.85 20.19 -6.90
CA GLU A 241 15.22 20.32 -6.38
C GLU A 241 15.46 21.66 -5.68
N VAL A 242 14.97 22.77 -6.25
CA VAL A 242 15.05 24.10 -5.59
C VAL A 242 14.30 24.07 -4.25
N CYS A 243 13.06 23.56 -4.23
CA CYS A 243 12.29 23.43 -2.99
C CYS A 243 13.00 22.54 -1.96
N LYS A 244 13.55 21.39 -2.39
CA LYS A 244 14.30 20.46 -1.55
C LYS A 244 15.49 21.14 -0.89
N ASN A 245 16.29 21.86 -1.68
CA ASN A 245 17.49 22.53 -1.21
C ASN A 245 17.17 23.64 -0.20
N LEU A 246 16.15 24.45 -0.46
CA LEU A 246 15.68 25.47 0.48
C LEU A 246 15.23 24.84 1.81
N ILE A 247 14.43 23.78 1.76
CA ILE A 247 13.93 23.08 2.95
C ILE A 247 15.08 22.41 3.73
N ALA A 248 16.03 21.79 3.03
CA ALA A 248 17.19 21.16 3.63
C ALA A 248 18.04 22.20 4.39
N ASN A 249 18.29 23.36 3.77
CA ASN A 249 19.10 24.44 4.34
C ASN A 249 18.47 25.08 5.59
N LEU A 250 17.13 25.06 5.73
CA LEU A 250 16.47 25.50 6.96
C LEU A 250 16.83 24.64 8.19
N ASN A 251 17.29 23.39 7.99
CA ASN A 251 17.78 22.51 9.06
C ASN A 251 16.79 22.41 10.25
N LEU A 252 15.53 22.09 9.92
CA LEU A 252 14.40 22.00 10.86
C LEU A 252 14.01 20.56 11.22
N TYR A 253 14.73 19.54 10.72
CA TYR A 253 14.35 18.12 10.85
C TYR A 253 14.31 17.59 12.30
N ARG A 254 14.96 18.27 13.26
CA ARG A 254 14.90 17.92 14.71
C ARG A 254 13.77 18.63 15.46
N THR A 255 12.92 19.36 14.76
CA THR A 255 11.84 20.17 15.35
C THR A 255 10.48 19.58 15.00
N ARG A 256 9.40 20.27 15.37
CA ARG A 256 8.04 19.88 14.99
C ARG A 256 7.83 19.77 13.47
N TYR A 257 8.64 20.48 12.66
CA TYR A 257 8.57 20.44 11.20
C TYR A 257 9.00 19.09 10.61
N ARG A 258 9.30 18.09 11.46
CA ARG A 258 9.37 16.67 11.09
C ARG A 258 7.99 16.03 10.87
N ASN A 259 6.90 16.62 11.35
CA ASN A 259 5.56 16.08 11.19
C ASN A 259 5.09 16.16 9.73
N LEU A 260 4.38 15.13 9.24
CA LEU A 260 3.90 15.03 7.86
C LEU A 260 3.10 16.25 7.38
N ALA A 261 2.22 16.79 8.24
CA ALA A 261 1.39 17.94 7.90
C ALA A 261 2.22 19.22 7.76
N ASP A 262 3.23 19.38 8.61
CA ASP A 262 4.12 20.54 8.63
C ASP A 262 5.09 20.49 7.44
N GLN A 263 5.64 19.30 7.15
CA GLN A 263 6.48 19.04 5.96
C GLN A 263 5.70 19.30 4.66
N TYR A 264 4.49 18.75 4.54
CA TYR A 264 3.64 18.99 3.36
C TYR A 264 3.43 20.49 3.15
N SER A 265 3.13 21.22 4.23
CA SER A 265 2.89 22.66 4.14
C SER A 265 4.16 23.45 3.81
N LEU A 266 5.34 23.05 4.29
CA LEU A 266 6.61 23.65 3.87
C LEU A 266 6.85 23.46 2.37
N TRP A 267 6.69 22.23 1.87
CA TRP A 267 6.81 21.93 0.43
C TRP A 267 5.81 22.72 -0.41
N SER A 268 4.56 22.81 0.04
CA SER A 268 3.52 23.60 -0.63
C SER A 268 3.88 25.07 -0.73
N VAL A 269 4.40 25.66 0.36
CA VAL A 269 4.81 27.08 0.35
C VAL A 269 6.04 27.30 -0.53
N MET A 270 7.06 26.45 -0.44
CA MET A 270 8.25 26.60 -1.30
C MET A 270 7.89 26.46 -2.78
N SER A 271 7.01 25.50 -3.11
CA SER A 271 6.45 25.33 -4.46
C SER A 271 5.75 26.60 -4.95
N LYS A 272 4.90 27.19 -4.11
CA LYS A 272 4.17 28.44 -4.44
C LYS A 272 5.09 29.65 -4.58
N LEU A 273 6.12 29.76 -3.73
CA LEU A 273 7.12 30.82 -3.84
C LEU A 273 7.96 30.64 -5.11
N TYR A 274 8.26 29.40 -5.51
CA TYR A 274 8.93 29.13 -6.77
C TYR A 274 8.03 29.52 -7.95
N ASP A 275 6.73 29.26 -7.92
CA ASP A 275 5.81 29.72 -8.97
C ASP A 275 5.78 31.26 -9.09
N GLU A 276 6.04 31.99 -8.00
CA GLU A 276 6.09 33.45 -7.97
C GLU A 276 7.45 34.05 -8.43
N HIS A 277 8.54 33.30 -8.29
CA HIS A 277 9.92 33.81 -8.43
C HIS A 277 10.81 33.03 -9.42
N GLY A 278 10.35 31.86 -9.89
CA GLY A 278 11.09 30.94 -10.75
C GLY A 278 12.43 30.49 -10.18
N ASP A 279 13.39 30.26 -11.07
CA ASP A 279 14.76 29.84 -10.75
C ASP A 279 15.54 30.88 -9.90
N SER A 280 15.01 32.11 -9.75
CA SER A 280 15.61 33.17 -8.94
C SER A 280 15.12 33.22 -7.48
N LEU A 281 14.36 32.21 -7.04
CA LEU A 281 13.88 32.14 -5.67
C LEU A 281 15.04 32.00 -4.67
N GLU A 282 15.24 33.04 -3.87
CA GLU A 282 16.15 33.06 -2.72
C GLU A 282 15.38 33.42 -1.45
N ILE A 283 15.72 32.78 -0.33
CA ILE A 283 15.15 33.08 0.98
C ILE A 283 16.26 33.34 1.99
N ASP A 284 16.03 34.28 2.91
CA ASP A 284 16.89 34.49 4.06
C ASP A 284 16.73 33.28 4.99
N ILE A 285 17.67 32.35 4.90
CA ILE A 285 17.63 31.06 5.60
C ILE A 285 17.64 31.27 7.12
N GLU A 286 18.46 32.20 7.63
CA GLU A 286 18.60 32.41 9.07
C GLU A 286 17.32 32.99 9.67
N ARG A 287 16.80 34.06 9.07
CA ARG A 287 15.61 34.74 9.57
C ARG A 287 14.35 33.91 9.38
N THR A 288 14.23 33.21 8.24
CA THR A 288 13.14 32.26 8.02
C THR A 288 13.16 31.15 9.06
N ARG A 289 14.33 30.57 9.32
CA ARG A 289 14.49 29.53 10.34
C ARG A 289 14.13 30.04 11.73
N GLU A 290 14.58 31.24 12.09
CA GLU A 290 14.23 31.87 13.37
C GLU A 290 12.71 32.06 13.52
N ASN A 291 12.05 32.63 12.50
CA ASN A 291 10.60 32.82 12.49
C ASN A 291 9.84 31.50 12.71
N LEU A 292 10.26 30.44 12.01
CA LEU A 292 9.66 29.11 12.14
C LEU A 292 9.88 28.51 13.53
N LEU A 293 11.09 28.63 14.09
CA LEU A 293 11.41 28.16 15.44
C LEU A 293 10.64 28.92 16.53
N GLN A 294 10.46 30.23 16.38
CA GLN A 294 9.65 31.04 17.30
C GLN A 294 8.15 30.75 17.18
N PHE A 295 7.69 30.40 15.98
CA PHE A 295 6.29 30.02 15.76
C PHE A 295 5.98 28.61 16.28
N ALA A 296 6.93 27.68 16.20
CA ALA A 296 6.75 26.29 16.61
C ALA A 296 6.08 26.09 18.00
N PRO A 297 6.53 26.73 19.10
CA PRO A 297 5.91 26.57 20.41
C PRO A 297 4.50 27.17 20.51
N LYS A 298 4.12 28.09 19.61
CA LYS A 298 2.80 28.74 19.59
C LYS A 298 1.71 27.85 18.99
N VAL A 299 2.08 26.75 18.33
CA VAL A 299 1.11 25.87 17.68
C VAL A 299 0.56 24.87 18.68
N GLN A 300 -0.41 25.34 19.44
CA GLN A 300 -1.12 24.59 20.45
C GLN A 300 -2.62 24.89 20.33
N ARG A 301 -3.45 23.92 20.70
CA ARG A 301 -4.92 24.06 20.64
C ARG A 301 -5.44 25.21 21.51
N ASP A 302 -4.76 25.46 22.62
CA ASP A 302 -5.12 26.46 23.61
C ASP A 302 -4.15 27.65 23.63
N ALA A 303 -3.43 27.87 22.52
CA ALA A 303 -2.52 29.02 22.39
C ALA A 303 -3.29 30.35 22.42
N ALA A 304 -2.70 31.35 23.07
CA ALA A 304 -3.19 32.73 23.02
C ALA A 304 -3.01 33.36 21.63
N ASP A 305 -2.03 32.87 20.85
CA ASP A 305 -1.78 33.29 19.48
C ASP A 305 -2.82 32.67 18.53
N GLU A 306 -3.69 33.50 17.95
CA GLU A 306 -4.77 33.04 17.07
C GLU A 306 -4.25 32.29 15.83
N ARG A 307 -3.11 32.72 15.27
CA ARG A 307 -2.49 32.06 14.12
C ARG A 307 -1.98 30.68 14.52
N GLY A 308 -1.30 30.58 15.66
CA GLY A 308 -0.82 29.32 16.22
C GLY A 308 -1.95 28.34 16.52
N LYS A 309 -3.05 28.83 17.08
CA LYS A 309 -4.26 28.05 17.33
C LYS A 309 -4.93 27.54 16.05
N ALA A 310 -5.12 28.42 15.07
CA ALA A 310 -5.69 28.04 13.77
C ALA A 310 -4.84 26.98 13.06
N TYR A 311 -3.52 27.16 13.10
CA TYR A 311 -2.56 26.18 12.57
C TYR A 311 -2.67 24.84 13.29
N ALA A 312 -2.72 24.85 14.63
CA ALA A 312 -2.82 23.62 15.43
C ALA A 312 -4.10 22.83 15.09
N LEU A 313 -5.23 23.54 14.97
CA LEU A 313 -6.49 22.93 14.55
C LEU A 313 -6.39 22.35 13.14
N ALA A 314 -5.77 23.06 12.20
CA ALA A 314 -5.54 22.57 10.85
C ALA A 314 -4.60 21.35 10.79
N VAL A 315 -3.69 21.17 11.75
CA VAL A 315 -2.84 19.95 11.85
C VAL A 315 -3.61 18.79 12.48
N LEU A 316 -4.47 19.05 13.47
CA LEU A 316 -5.15 18.00 14.24
C LEU A 316 -6.46 17.51 13.61
N GLN A 317 -7.19 18.40 12.95
CA GLN A 317 -8.53 18.12 12.43
C GLN A 317 -8.51 18.09 10.90
N ALA A 318 -8.80 16.92 10.33
CA ALA A 318 -8.87 16.73 8.87
C ALA A 318 -7.67 17.36 8.14
N SER A 319 -6.46 17.08 8.60
CA SER A 319 -5.22 17.70 8.09
C SER A 319 -5.00 17.52 6.59
N ASN A 320 -5.58 16.46 6.04
CA ASN A 320 -5.75 16.11 4.62
C ASN A 320 -6.58 17.10 3.78
N SER A 321 -7.53 17.79 4.40
CA SER A 321 -8.48 18.67 3.70
C SER A 321 -7.78 19.86 3.06
N ILE A 322 -8.27 20.30 1.89
CA ILE A 322 -7.80 21.53 1.23
C ILE A 322 -7.75 22.67 2.23
N ARG A 323 -8.87 22.92 2.93
CA ARG A 323 -8.99 24.05 3.85
C ARG A 323 -7.89 24.04 4.90
N SER A 324 -7.60 22.87 5.47
CA SER A 324 -6.53 22.74 6.46
C SER A 324 -5.14 22.92 5.84
N ARG A 325 -4.91 22.38 4.64
CA ARG A 325 -3.65 22.57 3.91
C ARG A 325 -3.42 24.05 3.57
N GLN A 326 -4.45 24.77 3.11
CA GLN A 326 -4.40 26.20 2.79
C GLN A 326 -4.13 27.05 4.03
N ILE A 327 -4.84 26.81 5.15
CA ILE A 327 -4.57 27.53 6.42
C ILE A 327 -3.10 27.38 6.81
N ARG A 328 -2.55 26.16 6.73
CA ARG A 328 -1.14 25.93 7.06
C ARG A 328 -0.19 26.58 6.05
N GLU A 329 -0.48 26.49 4.76
CA GLU A 329 0.31 27.13 3.69
C GLU A 329 0.37 28.66 3.89
N ASP A 330 -0.78 29.32 4.03
CA ASP A 330 -0.86 30.77 4.19
C ASP A 330 -0.14 31.24 5.46
N THR A 331 -0.27 30.47 6.55
CA THR A 331 0.43 30.77 7.81
C THR A 331 1.93 30.64 7.66
N LEU A 332 2.45 29.55 7.07
CA LEU A 332 3.89 29.36 6.89
C LEU A 332 4.48 30.34 5.87
N LYS A 333 3.74 30.70 4.83
CA LYS A 333 4.16 31.72 3.86
C LYS A 333 4.46 33.05 4.54
N GLY A 334 3.65 33.45 5.52
CA GLY A 334 3.91 34.66 6.31
C GLY A 334 5.14 34.60 7.23
N LEU A 335 5.81 33.45 7.34
CA LEU A 335 7.02 33.27 8.16
C LEU A 335 8.31 33.17 7.31
N ILE A 336 8.17 32.96 6.00
CA ILE A 336 9.31 32.84 5.08
C ILE A 336 9.68 34.23 4.53
N ILE A 337 10.97 34.55 4.61
CA ILE A 337 11.53 35.82 4.16
C ILE A 337 12.22 35.59 2.82
N VAL A 338 11.62 36.09 1.74
CA VAL A 338 12.20 36.03 0.38
C VAL A 338 13.20 37.18 0.23
N GLU A 339 14.39 36.91 -0.28
CA GLU A 339 15.42 37.95 -0.51
C GLU A 339 14.99 38.89 -1.66
N GLY A 340 15.34 40.18 -1.54
CA GLY A 340 15.00 41.19 -2.55
C GLY A 340 13.62 41.84 -2.43
N LYS A 341 12.95 41.73 -1.26
CA LYS A 341 11.73 42.48 -0.91
C LYS A 341 11.88 43.27 0.38
#